data_AF-A0A7C7L5G1-F1
#
_entry.id   AF-A0A7C7L5G1-F1
#
_cell.length_a   1.000
_cell.length_b   1.000
_cell.length_c   1.000
_cell.angle_alpha   90.00
_cell.angle_beta   90.00
_cell.angle_gamma   90.00
#
_symmetry.space_group_name_H-M   'P 1'
#
loop_
_entity.id
_entity.type
_entity.pdbx_description
1 polymer ?
#
loop_
_entity_poly.entity_id
_entity_poly.type
_entity_poly.pdbx_seq_one_letter_code
_entity_poly.pdbx_strand_id
1 'polypeptide(L)' 'MKTVAQSLRPPGVLERPREACGVVGVYTPGEEAARVAFFGLFALQHRGQESAGIAT' A
#
# COMPACT_ATOMS: atom_id res chain seq x y z
N MET A 1 3.63 15.14 -6.69
CA MET A 1 3.85 16.41 -5.97
C MET A 1 3.71 16.23 -4.45
N LYS A 2 4.74 15.73 -3.75
CA LYS A 2 4.80 15.65 -2.27
C LYS A 2 5.81 16.65 -1.66
N THR A 3 6.16 17.70 -2.38
CA THR A 3 7.45 18.39 -2.21
C THR A 3 7.44 19.62 -1.28
N VAL A 4 6.71 19.65 -0.17
CA VAL A 4 6.92 20.75 0.82
C VAL A 4 6.74 20.34 2.29
N ALA A 5 5.94 19.32 2.60
CA ALA A 5 5.69 18.92 4.00
C ALA A 5 6.78 18.03 4.63
N GLN A 6 7.78 17.59 3.87
CA GLN A 6 8.77 16.59 4.33
C GLN A 6 10.04 17.20 4.94
N SER A 7 10.30 18.51 4.77
CA SER A 7 11.56 19.17 5.16
C SER A 7 11.62 19.72 6.60
N LEU A 8 10.54 19.65 7.38
CA LEU A 8 10.43 20.28 8.72
C LEU A 8 10.23 19.29 9.88
N ARG A 9 10.68 18.02 9.78
CA ARG A 9 10.43 17.03 10.86
C ARG A 9 11.60 16.89 11.85
N PRO A 10 11.32 16.86 13.18
CA PRO A 10 12.33 16.69 14.22
C PRO A 10 12.97 15.29 14.18
N PRO A 11 14.23 15.15 14.64
CA PRO A 11 14.93 13.86 14.66
C PRO A 11 14.20 12.91 15.62
N GLY A 12 13.78 11.74 15.10
CA GLY A 12 13.02 10.74 15.86
C GLY A 12 11.74 10.23 15.17
N VAL A 13 11.33 10.86 14.05
CA VAL A 13 10.21 10.36 13.24
C VAL A 13 10.75 9.46 12.14
N LEU A 14 10.38 8.17 12.15
CA LEU A 14 10.67 7.21 11.08
C LEU A 14 10.38 7.86 9.71
N GLU A 15 11.39 7.89 8.83
CA GLU A 15 11.23 8.47 7.49
C GLU A 15 10.06 7.77 6.79
N ARG A 16 9.07 8.55 6.34
CA ARG A 16 7.97 7.98 5.56
C ARG A 16 8.52 7.67 4.17
N PRO A 17 8.21 6.50 3.58
CA PRO A 17 8.67 6.14 2.25
C PRO A 17 8.33 7.24 1.22
N ARG A 18 9.34 7.65 0.43
CA ARG A 18 9.20 8.71 -0.59
C ARG A 18 8.26 8.23 -1.71
N GLU A 19 8.47 7.00 -2.13
CA GLU A 19 7.54 6.14 -2.88
C GLU A 19 6.92 5.12 -1.93
N ALA A 20 5.64 4.80 -2.07
CA ALA A 20 4.95 3.93 -1.11
C ALA A 20 4.08 2.92 -1.86
N CYS A 21 4.42 1.63 -1.78
CA CYS A 21 3.58 0.55 -2.29
C CYS A 21 2.30 0.39 -1.45
N GLY A 22 1.24 -0.18 -2.04
CA GLY A 22 0.03 -0.58 -1.32
C GLY A 22 0.16 -1.99 -0.74
N VAL A 23 -0.38 -2.22 0.46
CA VAL A 23 -0.47 -3.55 1.10
C VAL A 23 -1.88 -3.76 1.62
N VAL A 24 -2.42 -4.96 1.41
CA VAL A 24 -3.72 -5.40 1.95
C VAL A 24 -3.62 -6.85 2.41
N GLY A 25 -4.32 -7.19 3.49
CA GLY A 25 -4.49 -8.55 3.97
C GLY A 25 -5.97 -8.88 4.09
N VAL A 26 -6.36 -10.08 3.68
CA VAL A 26 -7.76 -10.54 3.72
C VAL A 26 -7.84 -11.84 4.49
N TYR A 27 -8.75 -11.89 5.46
CA TYR A 27 -9.15 -13.10 6.13
C TYR A 27 -10.66 -13.30 5.92
N THR A 28 -11.02 -14.31 5.13
CA THR A 28 -12.43 -14.62 4.83
C THR A 28 -12.61 -16.14 4.71
N PRO A 29 -12.97 -16.83 5.81
CA PRO A 29 -13.15 -18.28 5.79
C PRO A 29 -14.39 -18.65 4.96
N GLY A 30 -14.26 -19.62 4.06
CA GLY A 30 -15.35 -20.08 3.20
C GLY A 30 -15.59 -19.24 1.95
N GLU A 31 -14.82 -18.17 1.75
CA GLU A 31 -14.85 -17.36 0.53
C GLU A 31 -13.46 -17.25 -0.13
N GLU A 32 -13.42 -16.69 -1.34
CA GLU A 32 -12.21 -16.63 -2.15
C GLU A 32 -11.40 -15.37 -1.82
N ALA A 33 -10.47 -15.51 -0.87
CA ALA A 33 -9.68 -14.41 -0.33
C ALA A 33 -8.82 -13.69 -1.38
N ALA A 34 -8.34 -14.39 -2.41
CA ALA A 34 -7.49 -13.80 -3.43
C ALA A 34 -8.27 -12.79 -4.30
N ARG A 35 -9.55 -13.06 -4.61
CA ARG A 35 -10.42 -12.11 -5.32
C ARG A 35 -10.71 -10.84 -4.52
N VAL A 36 -10.96 -10.97 -3.23
CA VAL A 36 -11.14 -9.78 -2.37
C VAL A 36 -9.83 -9.00 -2.28
N ALA A 37 -8.69 -9.69 -2.13
CA ALA A 37 -7.37 -9.06 -2.12
C ALA A 37 -7.04 -8.37 -3.45
N PHE A 38 -7.44 -8.94 -4.60
CA PHE A 38 -7.31 -8.32 -5.91
C PHE A 38 -8.03 -6.97 -5.98
N PHE A 39 -9.29 -6.89 -5.55
CA PHE A 39 -10.02 -5.63 -5.55
C PHE A 39 -9.43 -4.62 -4.55
N GLY A 40 -8.92 -5.10 -3.41
CA GLY A 40 -8.19 -4.27 -2.45
C GLY A 40 -6.93 -3.65 -3.05
N LEU A 41 -6.11 -4.44 -3.75
CA LEU A 41 -4.94 -3.94 -4.47
C LEU A 41 -5.34 -3.01 -5.62
N PHE A 42 -6.40 -3.33 -6.37
CA PHE A 42 -6.93 -2.49 -7.44
C PHE A 42 -7.33 -1.08 -6.94
N ALA A 43 -7.96 -0.98 -5.78
CA ALA A 43 -8.28 0.30 -5.17
C ALA A 43 -7.03 1.11 -4.79
N LEU A 44 -5.91 0.43 -4.51
CA LEU A 44 -4.63 1.03 -4.12
C LEU A 44 -3.68 1.31 -5.28
N GLN A 45 -4.05 1.06 -6.54
CA GLN A 45 -3.14 1.19 -7.68
C GLN A 45 -2.55 2.60 -7.84
N HIS A 46 -3.23 3.64 -7.35
CA HIS A 46 -2.66 5.00 -7.30
C HIS A 46 -1.40 5.12 -6.42
N ARG A 47 -1.06 4.09 -5.64
CA ARG A 47 0.16 4.00 -4.82
C ARG A 47 1.31 3.30 -5.54
N GLY A 48 1.06 2.51 -6.58
CA GLY A 48 2.10 1.83 -7.37
C GLY A 48 1.53 1.22 -8.64
N GLN A 49 2.22 1.42 -9.76
CA GLN A 49 1.80 0.96 -11.10
C GLN A 49 2.77 -0.07 -11.71
N GLU A 50 3.88 -0.35 -11.03
CA GLU A 50 4.99 -1.13 -11.62
C GLU A 50 4.82 -2.64 -11.47
N SER A 51 4.14 -3.10 -10.42
CA SER A 51 3.83 -4.51 -10.18
C SER A 51 2.76 -4.68 -9.09
N ALA A 52 2.17 -5.87 -9.01
CA ALA A 52 1.30 -6.32 -7.92
C ALA A 52 1.41 -7.84 -7.75
N GLY A 53 1.14 -8.35 -6.54
CA GLY A 53 1.16 -9.78 -6.24
C GLY A 53 0.27 -10.15 -5.05
N ILE A 54 -0.23 -11.39 -5.04
CA ILE A 54 -1.07 -11.97 -3.98
C ILE A 54 -0.46 -13.30 -3.56
N ALA A 55 -0.41 -13.56 -2.25
CA ALA A 55 -0.06 -14.84 -1.65
C ALA A 55 -1.22 -15.30 -0.76
N THR A 56 -1.52 -16.60 -0.80
CA THR A 56 -2.66 -17.22 -0.10
C THR A 56 -2.20 -18.35 0.80
#